data_AF-A0A3N5TW89-F1
#
_entry.id   AF-A0A3N5TW89-F1
#
_cell.length_a   1.000
_cell.length_b   1.000
_cell.length_c   1.000
_cell.angle_alpha   90.00
_cell.angle_beta   90.00
_cell.angle_gamma   90.00
#
_symmetry.space_group_name_H-M   'P 1'
#
loop_
_entity.id
_entity.type
_entity.pdbx_description
1 polymer ?
#
loop_
_entity_poly.entity_id
_entity_poly.type
_entity_poly.pdbx_seq_one_letter_code
_entity_poly.pdbx_strand_id
1 'polypeptide(L)'
;MKNRQTVSPDMRRMVYAFFLAAVLVLSGCATPVGVRPLDSQEANRRLTETVLSDAKLSAPTVQILNRAGLEKQFQSEPAETIAALHQALPTAREADRLFALAELSFLHAAKSGDRPYFLAAAVYAYAFLFPQGSGASPDPFDPRFRTAVDLYNRGITGGFAEPENRQVL
;
A
#
# COMPACT_ATOMS: atom_id res chain seq x y z
N MET A 1 -32.66 -60.05 22.01
CA MET A 1 -32.66 -59.07 23.12
C MET A 1 -31.93 -57.81 22.64
N LYS A 2 -32.65 -56.72 22.37
CA LYS A 2 -32.11 -55.49 21.76
C LYS A 2 -32.08 -54.39 22.84
N ASN A 3 -30.89 -54.16 23.41
CA ASN A 3 -30.70 -53.22 24.51
C ASN A 3 -30.68 -51.78 23.94
N ARG A 4 -31.79 -51.05 24.05
CA ARG A 4 -31.87 -49.62 23.70
C ARG A 4 -31.21 -48.82 24.84
N GLN A 5 -29.96 -48.43 24.67
CA GLN A 5 -29.34 -47.42 25.53
C GLN A 5 -29.98 -46.06 25.22
N THR A 6 -30.88 -45.61 26.08
CA THR A 6 -31.43 -44.25 26.03
C THR A 6 -30.43 -43.29 26.64
N VAL A 7 -29.72 -42.54 25.80
CA VAL A 7 -28.81 -41.47 26.26
C VAL A 7 -29.64 -40.44 27.04
N SER A 8 -29.25 -40.16 28.29
CA SER A 8 -29.96 -39.19 29.14
C SER A 8 -29.87 -37.77 28.55
N PRO A 9 -30.92 -36.94 28.70
CA PRO A 9 -30.96 -35.59 28.13
C PRO A 9 -29.83 -34.69 28.63
N ASP A 10 -29.33 -34.91 29.85
CA ASP A 10 -28.21 -34.16 30.42
C ASP A 10 -26.86 -34.53 29.80
N MET A 11 -26.65 -35.81 29.45
CA MET A 11 -25.46 -36.24 28.70
C MET A 11 -25.43 -35.62 27.30
N ARG A 12 -26.60 -35.50 26.63
CA ARG A 12 -26.71 -34.78 25.35
C ARG A 12 -26.37 -33.30 25.50
N ARG A 13 -26.90 -32.61 26.52
CA ARG A 13 -26.62 -31.19 26.78
C ARG A 13 -25.13 -30.94 27.05
N MET A 14 -24.48 -31.81 27.82
CA MET A 14 -23.06 -31.70 28.13
C MET A 14 -22.18 -31.92 26.90
N VAL A 15 -22.52 -32.91 26.06
CA VAL A 15 -21.83 -33.14 24.78
C VAL A 15 -22.01 -31.94 23.83
N TYR A 16 -23.22 -31.38 23.73
CA TYR A 16 -23.45 -30.18 22.91
C TYR A 16 -22.68 -28.96 23.42
N ALA A 17 -22.65 -28.74 24.73
CA ALA A 17 -21.89 -27.63 25.33
C ALA A 17 -20.38 -27.78 25.08
N PHE A 18 -19.84 -28.99 25.23
CA PHE A 18 -18.44 -29.29 24.92
C PHE A 18 -18.13 -29.08 23.44
N PHE A 19 -19.01 -29.54 22.54
CA PHE A 19 -18.85 -29.35 21.10
C PHE A 19 -18.91 -27.86 20.71
N LEU A 20 -19.82 -27.09 21.32
CA LEU A 20 -19.96 -25.65 21.07
C LEU A 20 -18.71 -24.88 21.56
N ALA A 21 -18.19 -25.24 22.74
CA ALA A 21 -16.96 -24.67 23.29
C ALA A 21 -15.75 -25.01 22.40
N ALA A 22 -15.66 -26.25 21.91
CA ALA A 22 -14.59 -26.65 20.99
C ALA A 22 -14.64 -25.87 19.67
N VAL A 23 -15.82 -25.64 19.09
CA VAL A 23 -15.99 -24.83 17.88
C VAL A 23 -15.58 -23.37 18.11
N LEU A 24 -15.93 -22.79 19.27
CA LEU A 24 -15.55 -21.42 19.64
C LEU A 24 -14.03 -21.25 19.86
N VAL A 25 -13.34 -22.28 20.35
CA VAL A 25 -11.87 -22.25 20.50
C VAL A 25 -11.17 -22.44 19.14
N LEU A 26 -11.74 -23.25 18.25
CA LEU A 26 -11.15 -23.55 16.93
C LEU A 26 -11.33 -22.42 15.90
N SER A 27 -12.30 -21.53 16.07
CA SER A 27 -12.52 -20.39 15.15
C SER A 27 -11.45 -19.30 15.23
N GLY A 28 -10.61 -19.30 16.27
CA GLY A 28 -9.49 -18.36 16.44
C GLY A 28 -8.23 -18.70 15.65
N CYS A 29 -8.13 -19.90 15.05
CA CYS A 29 -6.93 -20.35 14.33
C CYS A 29 -6.92 -19.99 12.84
N ALA A 30 -8.01 -19.41 12.32
CA ALA A 30 -8.08 -18.93 10.94
C ALA A 30 -7.58 -17.48 10.87
N THR A 31 -6.37 -17.27 10.36
CA THR A 31 -5.90 -15.92 10.04
C THR A 31 -6.68 -15.37 8.85
N PRO A 32 -7.05 -14.09 8.81
CA PRO A 32 -7.75 -13.48 7.67
C PRO A 32 -6.89 -13.31 6.41
N VAL A 33 -5.66 -13.83 6.41
CA VAL A 33 -4.71 -13.75 5.30
C VAL A 33 -4.80 -15.03 4.48
N GLY A 34 -5.19 -14.90 3.21
CA GLY A 34 -5.28 -16.00 2.27
C GLY A 34 -4.62 -15.66 0.94
N VAL A 35 -4.20 -16.69 0.22
CA VAL A 35 -3.71 -16.57 -1.16
C VAL A 35 -4.82 -16.99 -2.12
N ARG A 36 -4.95 -16.28 -3.23
CA ARG A 36 -5.86 -16.61 -4.33
C ARG A 36 -5.02 -16.78 -5.59
N PRO A 37 -5.28 -17.81 -6.41
CA PRO A 37 -4.62 -17.91 -7.71
C PRO A 37 -5.01 -16.71 -8.57
N LEU A 38 -4.02 -16.10 -9.22
CA LEU A 38 -4.21 -15.07 -10.23
C LEU A 38 -3.78 -15.65 -11.58
N ASP A 39 -4.47 -15.26 -12.65
CA ASP A 39 -3.94 -15.49 -13.99
C ASP A 39 -2.67 -14.62 -14.21
N SER A 40 -1.85 -15.02 -15.19
CA SER A 40 -0.56 -14.37 -15.44
C SER A 40 -0.69 -12.91 -15.87
N GLN A 41 -1.76 -12.54 -16.57
CA GLN A 41 -1.98 -11.18 -17.03
C GLN A 41 -2.35 -10.27 -15.85
N GLU A 42 -3.23 -10.72 -14.97
CA GLU A 42 -3.56 -10.01 -13.73
C GLU A 42 -2.35 -9.86 -12.81
N ALA A 43 -1.56 -10.93 -12.65
CA ALA A 43 -0.33 -10.86 -11.86
C ALA A 43 0.65 -9.82 -12.42
N ASN A 44 0.87 -9.81 -13.74
CA ASN A 44 1.74 -8.83 -14.38
C ASN A 44 1.20 -7.40 -14.22
N ARG A 45 -0.12 -7.20 -14.38
CA ARG A 45 -0.75 -5.90 -14.18
C ARG A 45 -0.48 -5.37 -12.77
N ARG A 46 -0.70 -6.21 -11.74
CA ARG A 46 -0.44 -5.89 -10.33
C ARG A 46 1.00 -5.48 -10.05
N LEU A 47 1.97 -6.09 -10.73
CA LEU A 47 3.38 -5.76 -10.58
C LEU A 47 3.73 -4.40 -11.22
N THR A 48 2.96 -3.97 -12.22
CA THR A 48 3.17 -2.71 -12.95
C THR A 48 2.23 -1.58 -12.53
N GLU A 49 1.32 -1.84 -11.58
CA GLU A 49 0.42 -0.83 -11.01
C GLU A 49 1.27 0.24 -10.31
N THR A 50 1.19 1.47 -10.81
CA THR A 50 1.82 2.67 -10.25
C THR A 50 0.90 3.87 -10.48
N VAL A 51 1.21 4.99 -9.84
CA VAL A 51 0.41 6.21 -10.01
C VAL A 51 0.46 6.73 -11.45
N LEU A 52 1.43 6.28 -12.24
CA LEU A 52 1.64 6.67 -13.63
C LEU A 52 0.85 5.81 -14.63
N SER A 53 0.69 4.52 -14.34
CA SER A 53 0.03 3.55 -15.23
C SER A 53 -1.48 3.44 -14.95
N ASP A 54 -1.88 3.42 -13.69
CA ASP A 54 -3.26 3.10 -13.28
C ASP A 54 -3.87 4.10 -12.29
N ALA A 55 -3.20 5.22 -12.02
CA ALA A 55 -3.60 6.19 -10.98
C ALA A 55 -3.84 5.56 -9.59
N LYS A 56 -3.11 4.46 -9.31
CA LYS A 56 -3.12 3.73 -8.04
C LYS A 56 -1.72 3.69 -7.47
N LEU A 57 -1.60 3.63 -6.15
CA LEU A 57 -0.30 3.47 -5.50
C LEU A 57 0.29 2.10 -5.85
N SER A 58 1.60 2.05 -6.07
CA SER A 58 2.29 0.79 -6.27
C SER A 58 2.31 -0.05 -4.99
N ALA A 59 2.49 -1.37 -5.15
CA ALA A 59 2.60 -2.31 -4.02
C ALA A 59 3.62 -1.88 -2.93
N PRO A 60 4.86 -1.44 -3.24
CA PRO A 60 5.78 -0.99 -2.20
C PRO A 60 5.28 0.25 -1.43
N THR A 61 4.59 1.19 -2.09
CA THR A 61 4.03 2.36 -1.41
C THR A 61 2.86 1.98 -0.51
N VAL A 62 1.97 1.09 -0.97
CA VAL A 62 0.89 0.53 -0.15
C VAL A 62 1.45 -0.20 1.08
N GLN A 63 2.54 -0.95 0.92
CA GLN A 63 3.22 -1.62 2.03
C GLN A 63 3.72 -0.61 3.07
N ILE A 64 4.29 0.52 2.65
CA ILE A 64 4.74 1.58 3.57
C ILE A 64 3.56 2.22 4.31
N LEU A 65 2.46 2.54 3.61
CA LEU A 65 1.25 3.05 4.24
C LEU A 65 0.66 2.07 5.26
N ASN A 66 0.60 0.78 4.92
CA ASN A 66 0.09 -0.26 5.80
C ASN A 66 0.94 -0.42 7.06
N ARG A 67 2.27 -0.42 6.92
CA ARG A 67 3.20 -0.48 8.05
C ARG A 67 3.09 0.75 8.96
N ALA A 68 2.72 1.90 8.40
CA ALA A 68 2.49 3.13 9.15
C ALA A 68 1.06 3.26 9.72
N GLY A 69 0.13 2.38 9.32
CA GLY A 69 -1.29 2.54 9.65
C GLY A 69 -1.98 3.71 8.93
N LEU A 70 -1.38 4.22 7.85
CA LEU A 70 -1.80 5.45 7.16
C LEU A 70 -2.62 5.19 5.89
N GLU A 71 -2.84 3.94 5.49
CA GLU A 71 -3.54 3.60 4.23
C GLU A 71 -4.93 4.22 4.16
N LYS A 72 -5.72 4.08 5.22
CA LYS A 72 -7.07 4.65 5.30
C LYS A 72 -7.03 6.18 5.40
N GLN A 73 -6.09 6.72 6.18
CA GLN A 73 -5.96 8.16 6.35
C GLN A 73 -5.61 8.85 5.03
N PHE A 74 -4.80 8.24 4.17
CA PHE A 74 -4.47 8.82 2.87
C PHE A 74 -5.71 9.04 1.98
N GLN A 75 -6.76 8.24 2.16
CA GLN A 75 -7.99 8.36 1.37
C GLN A 75 -8.83 9.58 1.76
N SER A 76 -8.84 9.95 3.03
CA SER A 76 -9.59 11.10 3.56
C SER A 76 -8.74 12.36 3.68
N GLU A 77 -7.50 12.22 4.12
CA GLU A 77 -6.57 13.27 4.52
C GLU A 77 -5.18 13.05 3.87
N PRO A 78 -5.09 13.14 2.53
CA PRO A 78 -3.84 12.86 1.81
C PRO A 78 -2.70 13.81 2.21
N ALA A 79 -3.00 15.10 2.39
CA ALA A 79 -2.02 16.11 2.81
C ALA A 79 -1.42 15.80 4.18
N GLU A 80 -2.26 15.47 5.16
CA GLU A 80 -1.81 15.13 6.52
C GLU A 80 -1.01 13.84 6.53
N THR A 81 -1.42 12.85 5.75
CA THR A 81 -0.69 11.59 5.59
C THR A 81 0.70 11.80 5.00
N ILE A 82 0.82 12.64 3.97
CA ILE A 82 2.11 13.01 3.36
C ILE A 82 2.99 13.72 4.39
N ALA A 83 2.44 14.66 5.15
CA ALA A 83 3.17 15.37 6.19
C ALA A 83 3.65 14.43 7.32
N ALA A 84 2.80 13.51 7.77
CA ALA A 84 3.15 12.51 8.78
C ALA A 84 4.28 11.61 8.29
N LEU A 85 4.21 11.10 7.05
CA LEU A 85 5.25 10.25 6.47
C LEU A 85 6.56 11.02 6.23
N HIS A 86 6.49 12.33 5.97
CA HIS A 86 7.66 13.20 5.84
C HIS A 86 8.43 13.36 7.16
N GLN A 87 7.74 13.46 8.29
CA GLN A 87 8.41 13.72 9.57
C GLN A 87 9.32 12.57 10.02
N ALA A 88 8.89 11.32 9.83
CA ALA A 88 9.72 10.11 9.80
C ALA A 88 8.82 8.87 9.91
N LEU A 89 9.33 7.72 9.45
CA LEU A 89 8.79 6.42 9.81
C LEU A 89 9.95 5.57 10.37
N PRO A 90 10.09 5.42 11.70
CA PRO A 90 11.29 4.86 12.33
C PRO A 90 11.69 3.46 11.85
N THR A 91 10.74 2.69 11.31
CA THR A 91 10.95 1.31 10.89
C THR A 91 11.17 1.12 9.39
N ALA A 92 10.96 2.16 8.58
CA ALA A 92 11.14 2.08 7.12
C ALA A 92 12.56 2.53 6.74
N ARG A 93 13.12 1.87 5.71
CA ARG A 93 14.34 2.37 5.08
C ARG A 93 14.02 3.74 4.47
N GLU A 94 14.96 4.66 4.55
CA GLU A 94 14.79 6.01 4.03
C GLU A 94 14.39 6.01 2.54
N ALA A 95 15.04 5.18 1.72
CA ALA A 95 14.69 5.03 0.31
C ALA A 95 13.23 4.61 0.09
N ASP A 96 12.72 3.65 0.87
CA ASP A 96 11.33 3.19 0.73
C ASP A 96 10.34 4.31 1.08
N ARG A 97 10.67 5.10 2.11
CA ARG A 97 9.88 6.24 2.54
C ARG A 97 9.88 7.36 1.51
N LEU A 98 11.04 7.68 0.93
CA LEU A 98 11.16 8.71 -0.12
C LEU A 98 10.40 8.31 -1.39
N PHE A 99 10.49 7.04 -1.80
CA PHE A 99 9.71 6.54 -2.93
C PHE A 99 8.19 6.64 -2.66
N ALA A 100 7.74 6.23 -1.47
CA ALA A 100 6.35 6.36 -1.09
C ALA A 100 5.88 7.82 -1.07
N LEU A 101 6.67 8.74 -0.52
CA LEU A 101 6.38 10.18 -0.53
C LEU A 101 6.27 10.74 -1.96
N ALA A 102 7.09 10.27 -2.89
CA ALA A 102 7.02 10.67 -4.29
C ALA A 102 5.68 10.24 -4.94
N GLU A 103 5.29 8.97 -4.79
CA GLU A 103 4.01 8.48 -5.34
C GLU A 103 2.79 9.15 -4.68
N LEU A 104 2.77 9.27 -3.35
CA LEU A 104 1.65 9.89 -2.63
C LEU A 104 1.45 11.34 -3.05
N SER A 105 2.54 12.10 -3.12
CA SER A 105 2.51 13.50 -3.56
C SER A 105 2.01 13.62 -4.99
N PHE A 106 2.50 12.78 -5.90
CA PHE A 106 2.08 12.80 -7.29
C PHE A 106 0.60 12.46 -7.46
N LEU A 107 0.12 11.41 -6.78
CA LEU A 107 -1.28 11.00 -6.84
C LEU A 107 -2.20 12.07 -6.26
N HIS A 108 -1.79 12.69 -5.14
CA HIS A 108 -2.55 13.78 -4.55
C HIS A 108 -2.62 14.98 -5.48
N ALA A 109 -1.50 15.38 -6.10
CA ALA A 109 -1.45 16.47 -7.08
C ALA A 109 -2.31 16.17 -8.31
N ALA A 110 -2.27 14.93 -8.83
CA ALA A 110 -3.05 14.51 -9.99
C ALA A 110 -4.56 14.54 -9.71
N LYS A 111 -4.99 14.26 -8.48
CA LYS A 111 -6.41 14.29 -8.07
C LYS A 111 -6.93 15.68 -7.73
N SER A 112 -6.13 16.49 -7.04
CA SER A 112 -6.51 17.83 -6.56
C SER A 112 -6.26 18.93 -7.58
N GLY A 113 -5.26 18.77 -8.45
CA GLY A 113 -4.69 19.84 -9.26
C GLY A 113 -3.68 20.72 -8.52
N ASP A 114 -3.33 20.39 -7.28
CA ASP A 114 -2.43 21.18 -6.44
C ASP A 114 -0.98 21.05 -6.91
N ARG A 115 -0.54 22.04 -7.70
CA ARG A 115 0.82 22.12 -8.24
C ARG A 115 1.95 21.94 -7.23
N PRO A 116 1.88 22.47 -5.99
CA PRO A 116 2.95 22.26 -5.01
C PRO A 116 3.25 20.78 -4.74
N TYR A 117 2.25 19.90 -4.83
CA TYR A 117 2.46 18.46 -4.63
C TYR A 117 3.11 17.76 -5.83
N PHE A 118 2.97 18.29 -7.06
CA PHE A 118 3.79 17.83 -8.18
C PHE A 118 5.27 18.16 -7.96
N LEU A 119 5.57 19.35 -7.42
CA LEU A 119 6.94 19.72 -7.07
C LEU A 119 7.47 18.88 -5.90
N ALA A 120 6.63 18.62 -4.89
CA ALA A 120 7.00 17.73 -3.79
C ALA A 120 7.33 16.31 -4.31
N ALA A 121 6.51 15.77 -5.22
CA ALA A 121 6.79 14.49 -5.87
C ALA A 121 8.15 14.48 -6.56
N ALA A 122 8.49 15.53 -7.29
CA ALA A 122 9.78 15.66 -7.95
C ALA A 122 10.95 15.69 -6.95
N VAL A 123 10.83 16.46 -5.86
CA VAL A 123 11.85 16.53 -4.80
C VAL A 123 12.08 15.17 -4.15
N TYR A 124 11.02 14.45 -3.80
CA TYR A 124 11.16 13.13 -3.18
C TYR A 124 11.70 12.08 -4.15
N ALA A 125 11.26 12.10 -5.41
CA ALA A 125 11.79 11.22 -6.44
C ALA A 125 13.29 11.46 -6.67
N TYR A 126 13.71 12.73 -6.70
CA TYR A 126 15.13 13.10 -6.78
C TYR A 126 15.92 12.56 -5.58
N ALA A 127 15.42 12.78 -4.35
CA ALA A 127 16.09 12.29 -3.15
C ALA A 127 16.19 10.75 -3.09
N PHE A 128 15.21 10.04 -3.67
CA PHE A 128 15.27 8.58 -3.81
C PHE A 128 16.33 8.13 -4.83
N LEU A 129 16.43 8.80 -5.99
CA LEU A 129 17.39 8.47 -7.05
C LEU A 129 18.83 8.82 -6.66
N PHE A 130 18.99 9.93 -5.92
CA PHE A 130 20.28 10.51 -5.54
C PHE A 130 20.35 10.68 -4.01
N PRO A 131 20.39 9.57 -3.25
CA PRO A 131 20.47 9.63 -1.81
C PRO A 131 21.77 10.31 -1.36
N GLN A 132 21.67 11.12 -0.31
CA GLN A 132 22.83 11.78 0.29
C GLN A 132 23.46 10.90 1.38
N GLY A 133 24.75 11.10 1.65
CA GLY A 133 25.46 10.39 2.73
C GLY A 133 25.77 8.92 2.40
N SER A 134 25.52 8.01 3.34
CA SER A 134 25.83 6.57 3.20
C SER A 134 24.75 5.76 2.49
N GLY A 135 23.71 6.41 1.94
CA GLY A 135 22.66 5.74 1.18
C GLY A 135 23.19 5.27 -0.17
N ALA A 136 22.91 4.02 -0.54
CA ALA A 136 23.18 3.52 -1.89
C ALA A 136 22.06 3.94 -2.83
N SER A 137 22.40 4.42 -4.02
CA SER A 137 21.43 4.62 -5.10
C SER A 137 20.65 3.33 -5.37
N PRO A 138 19.38 3.44 -5.77
CA PRO A 138 18.57 2.27 -6.11
C PRO A 138 19.23 1.48 -7.24
N ASP A 139 19.14 0.15 -7.13
CA ASP A 139 19.64 -0.77 -8.14
C ASP A 139 18.93 -0.49 -9.49
N PRO A 140 19.63 -0.50 -10.65
CA PRO A 140 18.99 -0.27 -11.94
C PRO A 140 17.88 -1.26 -12.30
N PHE A 141 17.86 -2.46 -11.71
CA PHE A 141 16.82 -3.47 -11.85
C PHE A 141 15.72 -3.36 -10.78
N ASP A 142 15.84 -2.43 -9.83
CA ASP A 142 14.73 -2.08 -8.94
C ASP A 142 13.63 -1.39 -9.78
N PRO A 143 12.41 -1.94 -9.87
CA PRO A 143 11.34 -1.33 -10.67
C PRO A 143 11.00 0.09 -10.21
N ARG A 144 11.25 0.43 -8.94
CA ARG A 144 11.06 1.77 -8.38
C ARG A 144 11.97 2.80 -9.01
N PHE A 145 13.17 2.40 -9.48
CA PHE A 145 14.10 3.29 -10.17
C PHE A 145 13.41 3.97 -11.35
N ARG A 146 12.82 3.17 -12.24
CA ARG A 146 12.18 3.70 -13.45
C ARG A 146 10.98 4.58 -13.11
N THR A 147 10.12 4.11 -12.20
CA THR A 147 8.95 4.89 -11.75
C THR A 147 9.37 6.22 -11.15
N ALA A 148 10.42 6.26 -10.33
CA ALA A 148 10.92 7.51 -9.74
C ALA A 148 11.46 8.49 -10.78
N VAL A 149 12.17 8.02 -11.81
CA VAL A 149 12.60 8.87 -12.93
C VAL A 149 11.40 9.54 -13.62
N ASP A 150 10.36 8.75 -13.89
CA ASP A 150 9.16 9.26 -14.56
C ASP A 150 8.36 10.21 -13.63
N LEU A 151 8.31 9.94 -12.33
CA LEU A 151 7.71 10.83 -11.32
C LEU A 151 8.46 12.16 -11.21
N TYR A 152 9.80 12.12 -11.23
CA TYR A 152 10.62 13.33 -11.24
C TYR A 152 10.29 14.20 -12.46
N ASN A 153 10.37 13.62 -13.66
CA ASN A 153 10.12 14.36 -14.90
C ASN A 153 8.71 14.93 -14.96
N ARG A 154 7.68 14.10 -14.69
CA ARG A 154 6.28 14.55 -14.72
C ARG A 154 5.94 15.49 -13.57
N GLY A 155 6.58 15.35 -12.40
CA GLY A 155 6.43 16.27 -11.28
C GLY A 155 6.93 17.67 -11.61
N ILE A 156 8.08 17.79 -12.29
CA ILE A 156 8.57 19.08 -12.79
C ILE A 156 7.59 19.66 -13.82
N THR A 157 7.18 18.89 -14.82
CA THR A 157 6.22 19.37 -15.83
C THR A 157 4.90 19.80 -15.19
N GLY A 158 4.31 18.99 -14.31
CA GLY A 158 3.04 19.28 -13.66
C GLY A 158 3.10 20.46 -12.69
N GLY A 159 4.24 20.63 -12.00
CA GLY A 159 4.46 21.72 -11.06
C GLY A 159 4.62 23.09 -11.74
N PHE A 160 5.24 23.12 -12.91
CA PHE A 160 5.48 24.36 -13.67
C PHE A 160 4.48 24.61 -14.82
N ALA A 161 3.56 23.69 -15.10
CA ALA A 161 2.58 23.86 -16.18
C ALA A 161 1.65 25.06 -15.93
N GLU A 162 1.60 25.98 -16.90
CA GLU A 162 0.60 27.05 -16.95
C GLU A 162 -0.81 26.49 -17.22
N PRO A 163 -1.89 27.16 -16.75
CA PRO A 163 -3.26 26.65 -16.86
C PRO A 163 -3.69 26.35 -18.30
N GLU A 164 -3.17 27.09 -19.27
CA GLU A 164 -3.58 27.04 -20.68
C GLU A 164 -2.85 25.98 -21.52
N ASN A 165 -1.76 25.40 -21.02
CA ASN A 165 -0.86 24.57 -21.83
C ASN A 165 -0.76 23.11 -21.34
N ARG A 166 -1.88 22.57 -20.84
CA ARG A 166 -1.96 21.16 -20.42
C ARG A 166 -2.35 20.26 -21.60
N GLN A 167 -1.58 20.33 -22.69
CA GLN A 167 -1.59 19.32 -23.73
C GLN A 167 -0.22 18.63 -23.74
N VAL A 168 -0.24 17.31 -23.63
CA VAL A 168 0.92 16.45 -23.87
C VAL A 168 0.62 15.68 -25.15
N LEU A 169 1.44 15.89 -26.18
CA LEU A 169 1.40 15.17 -27.46
C LEU A 169 1.80 13.70 -27.28
#